data_AF-A0A952LQL0-F1
#
_entry.id   AF-A0A952LQL0-F1
#
_cell.length_a   1.000
_cell.length_b   1.000
_cell.length_c   1.000
_cell.angle_alpha   90.00
_cell.angle_beta   90.00
_cell.angle_gamma   90.00
#
_symmetry.space_group_name_H-M   'P 1'
#
loop_
_entity.id
_entity.type
_entity.pdbx_description
1 polymer ?
#
loop_
_entity_poly.entity_id
_entity_poly.type
_entity_poly.pdbx_seq_one_letter_code
_entity_poly.pdbx_strand_id
1 'polypeptide(L)'
;MFGGLAFMVGGHMCVGVRDTSIFARIGPDKCNRALEQPGTRKMDFTGRALKGFVYVSENVLTDDPSLCQWIKECESFIMSLPPK
;
A
#
# COMPACT_ATOMS: atom_id res chain seq x y z
N MET A 1 -12.54 10.19 -2.03
CA MET A 1 -12.42 8.88 -2.71
C MET A 1 -11.01 8.76 -3.28
N PHE A 2 -10.43 7.56 -3.30
CA PHE A 2 -9.01 7.35 -3.62
C PHE A 2 -8.62 7.68 -5.06
N GLY A 3 -9.60 7.87 -5.97
CA GLY A 3 -9.35 8.29 -7.35
C GLY A 3 -8.70 7.21 -8.22
N GLY A 4 -8.97 5.94 -7.92
CA GLY A 4 -8.37 4.78 -8.57
C GLY A 4 -9.08 3.48 -8.19
N LEU A 5 -8.45 2.34 -8.48
CA LEU A 5 -8.97 1.02 -8.18
C LEU A 5 -8.47 0.55 -6.81
N ALA A 6 -9.33 -0.10 -6.04
CA ALA A 6 -8.97 -0.69 -4.76
C ALA A 6 -9.29 -2.18 -4.75
N PHE A 7 -8.33 -2.98 -4.29
CA PHE A 7 -8.44 -4.42 -4.14
C PHE A 7 -8.64 -4.75 -2.67
N MET A 8 -9.69 -5.56 -2.42
CA MET A 8 -10.13 -5.93 -1.09
C MET A 8 -9.81 -7.41 -0.85
N VAL A 9 -9.37 -7.74 0.38
CA VAL A 9 -9.14 -9.11 0.84
C VAL A 9 -9.84 -9.25 2.20
N GLY A 10 -10.75 -10.21 2.34
CA GLY A 10 -11.49 -10.42 3.59
C GLY A 10 -12.24 -9.19 4.12
N GLY A 11 -12.80 -8.36 3.23
CA GLY A 11 -13.50 -7.11 3.60
C GLY A 11 -12.58 -5.93 3.94
N HIS A 12 -11.26 -6.13 3.93
CA HIS A 12 -10.26 -5.09 4.17
C HIS A 12 -9.61 -4.63 2.88
N MET A 13 -9.37 -3.32 2.73
CA MET A 13 -8.56 -2.81 1.62
C MET A 13 -7.13 -3.30 1.79
N CYS A 14 -6.56 -3.93 0.76
CA CYS A 14 -5.22 -4.50 0.73
C CYS A 14 -4.25 -3.58 -0.02
N VAL A 15 -4.55 -3.33 -1.29
CA VAL A 15 -3.75 -2.49 -2.19
C VAL A 15 -4.70 -1.75 -3.13
N GLY A 16 -4.28 -0.61 -3.65
CA GLY A 16 -4.98 0.00 -4.78
C GLY A 16 -4.03 0.66 -5.75
N VAL A 17 -4.54 0.97 -6.93
CA VAL A 17 -3.80 1.51 -8.07
C VAL A 17 -4.36 2.89 -8.39
N ARG A 18 -3.47 3.83 -8.64
CA ARG A 18 -3.80 5.16 -9.13
C ARG A 18 -2.72 5.61 -10.11
N ASP A 19 -3.14 6.02 -11.29
CA ASP A 19 -2.26 6.38 -12.41
C ASP A 19 -1.28 5.20 -12.66
N THR A 20 0.03 5.41 -12.45
CA THR A 20 1.07 4.38 -12.59
C THR A 20 1.59 3.85 -11.25
N SER A 21 1.03 4.33 -10.13
CA SER A 21 1.50 4.01 -8.77
C SER A 21 0.51 3.14 -8.02
N ILE A 22 0.99 2.44 -7.00
CA ILE A 22 0.13 1.75 -6.04
C ILE A 22 0.09 2.50 -4.71
N PHE A 23 -1.00 2.35 -3.97
CA PHE A 23 -1.05 2.60 -2.54
C PHE A 23 -1.21 1.28 -1.80
N ALA A 24 -0.21 0.96 -0.99
CA ALA A 24 -0.03 -0.32 -0.31
C ALA A 24 -0.38 -0.19 1.17
N ARG A 25 -1.25 -1.07 1.70
CA ARG A 25 -1.62 -1.10 3.12
C ARG A 25 -0.76 -2.10 3.88
N ILE A 26 0.39 -1.65 4.36
CA ILE A 26 1.41 -2.50 5.02
C ILE A 26 1.38 -2.40 6.56
N GLY A 27 0.47 -1.61 7.12
CA GLY A 27 0.34 -1.41 8.56
C GLY A 27 1.30 -0.36 9.12
N PRO A 28 0.99 0.18 10.32
CA PRO A 28 1.70 1.33 10.88
C PRO A 28 3.19 1.02 11.17
N ASP A 29 3.51 -0.18 11.63
CA ASP A 29 4.86 -0.55 12.07
C ASP A 29 5.85 -0.63 10.90
N LYS A 30 5.40 -1.17 9.76
CA LYS A 30 6.22 -1.29 8.55
C LYS A 30 6.27 0.00 7.75
N CYS A 31 5.35 0.92 7.99
CA CYS A 31 5.22 2.16 7.22
C CYS A 31 6.49 3.03 7.31
N ASN A 32 7.10 3.16 8.49
CA ASN A 32 8.30 3.99 8.66
C ASN A 32 9.48 3.44 7.84
N ARG A 33 9.74 2.13 7.93
CA ARG A 33 10.79 1.45 7.15
C ARG A 33 10.52 1.50 5.64
N ALA A 34 9.26 1.37 5.23
CA ALA A 34 8.90 1.48 3.83
C ALA A 34 9.21 2.88 3.27
N LEU A 35 8.98 3.94 4.05
CA LEU A 35 9.24 5.32 3.66
C LEU A 35 10.73 5.67 3.50
N GLU A 36 11.63 4.81 3.98
CA GLU A 36 13.08 4.94 3.74
C GLU A 36 13.47 4.44 2.34
N GLN A 37 12.59 3.66 1.67
CA GLN A 37 12.86 3.15 0.34
C GLN A 37 12.63 4.24 -0.73
N PRO A 38 13.53 4.37 -1.71
CA PRO A 38 13.34 5.27 -2.84
C PRO A 38 12.00 5.02 -3.54
N GLY A 39 11.34 6.08 -4.02
CA GLY A 39 10.08 5.97 -4.74
C GLY A 39 8.86 5.64 -3.87
N THR A 40 9.00 5.71 -2.54
CA THR A 40 7.90 5.62 -1.61
C THR A 40 7.54 6.98 -1.00
N ARG A 41 6.26 7.20 -0.67
CA ARG A 41 5.82 8.42 0.02
C ARG A 41 4.59 8.18 0.88
N LYS A 42 4.37 9.04 1.87
CA LYS A 42 3.17 8.99 2.71
C LYS A 42 1.91 9.21 1.85
N MET A 43 0.85 8.51 2.21
CA MET A 43 -0.46 8.73 1.60
C MET A 43 -1.11 9.98 2.21
N ASP A 44 -1.16 11.06 1.44
CA ASP A 44 -1.58 12.41 1.89
C ASP A 44 -2.90 12.92 1.29
N PHE A 45 -3.46 12.24 0.27
CA PHE A 45 -4.65 12.72 -0.46
C PHE A 45 -5.94 12.88 0.33
N THR A 46 -6.06 12.36 1.55
CA THR A 46 -7.31 12.48 2.33
C THR A 46 -7.33 13.72 3.24
N GLY A 47 -6.31 14.60 3.16
CA GLY A 47 -6.14 15.72 4.10
C GLY A 47 -5.68 15.29 5.50
N ARG A 48 -5.67 13.98 5.77
CA ARG A 48 -5.02 13.33 6.91
C ARG A 48 -4.16 12.19 6.39
N ALA A 49 -2.94 12.06 6.91
CA ALA A 49 -2.10 10.92 6.59
C ALA A 49 -2.75 9.65 7.15
N LEU A 50 -3.12 8.72 6.26
CA LEU A 50 -3.64 7.42 6.68
C LEU A 50 -2.48 6.58 7.24
N LYS A 51 -2.58 6.20 8.51
CA LYS A 51 -1.55 5.36 9.16
C LYS A 51 -1.53 3.98 8.49
N GLY A 52 -0.32 3.51 8.19
CA GLY A 52 -0.10 2.19 7.59
C GLY A 52 -0.36 2.08 6.10
N PHE A 53 -0.40 3.22 5.40
CA PHE A 53 -0.47 3.29 3.94
C PHE A 53 0.73 4.03 3.36
N VAL A 54 1.25 3.49 2.26
CA VAL A 54 2.37 4.07 1.52
C VAL A 54 2.06 4.10 0.03
N TYR A 55 2.39 5.19 -0.66
CA TYR A 55 2.44 5.23 -2.11
C TYR A 55 3.76 4.65 -2.58
N VAL A 56 3.72 3.81 -3.61
CA VAL A 56 4.89 3.24 -4.26
C VAL A 56 4.80 3.57 -5.75
N SER A 57 5.81 4.30 -6.23
CA SER A 57 5.88 4.77 -7.62
C SER A 57 6.26 3.65 -8.59
N GLU A 58 5.93 3.84 -9.87
CA GLU A 58 6.31 2.93 -10.97
C GLU A 58 7.83 2.68 -11.05
N ASN A 59 8.66 3.64 -10.63
CA ASN A 59 10.12 3.50 -10.61
C ASN A 59 10.61 2.41 -9.64
N VAL A 60 9.75 1.96 -8.71
CA VAL A 60 10.01 0.84 -7.80
C VAL A 60 9.36 -0.44 -8.32
N LEU A 61 8.28 -0.32 -9.10
CA LEU A 61 7.47 -1.42 -9.61
C LEU A 61 7.92 -1.81 -11.02
N THR A 62 9.21 -2.06 -11.18
CA THR A 62 9.83 -2.29 -12.50
C THR A 62 9.61 -3.71 -13.03
N ASP A 63 9.15 -4.64 -12.18
CA ASP A 63 8.95 -6.04 -12.52
C ASP A 63 7.89 -6.72 -11.62
N ASP A 64 7.43 -7.90 -12.03
CA ASP A 64 6.45 -8.67 -11.26
C ASP A 64 6.95 -9.05 -9.85
N PRO A 65 8.23 -9.42 -9.62
CA PRO A 65 8.75 -9.69 -8.28
C PRO A 65 8.65 -8.51 -7.31
N SER A 66 9.01 -7.30 -7.74
CA SER A 66 8.94 -6.09 -6.91
C SER A 66 7.49 -5.77 -6.55
N LEU A 67 6.57 -5.84 -7.52
CA LEU A 67 5.14 -5.69 -7.24
C LEU A 67 4.62 -6.77 -6.29
N CYS A 68 4.97 -8.04 -6.51
CA CYS A 68 4.57 -9.16 -5.65
C CYS A 68 5.07 -9.00 -4.22
N GLN A 69 6.26 -8.42 -4.00
CA GLN A 69 6.77 -8.15 -2.66
C GLN A 69 5.86 -7.16 -1.91
N TRP A 70 5.44 -6.08 -2.56
CA TRP A 70 4.53 -5.10 -1.96
C TRP A 70 3.15 -5.70 -1.66
N ILE A 71 2.63 -6.54 -2.56
CA ILE A 71 1.36 -7.24 -2.35
C ILE A 71 1.46 -8.18 -1.14
N LYS A 72 2.53 -8.96 -1.03
CA LYS A 72 2.75 -9.86 0.13
C LYS A 72 2.84 -9.11 1.45
N GLU A 73 3.48 -7.95 1.48
CA GLU A 73 3.54 -7.10 2.67
C GLU A 73 2.14 -6.61 3.08
N CYS A 74 1.30 -6.27 2.10
CA CYS A 74 -0.09 -5.90 2.35
C CYS A 74 -0.90 -7.09 2.88
N GLU A 75 -0.87 -8.22 2.17
CA GLU A 75 -1.59 -9.44 2.57
C GLU A 75 -1.22 -9.88 3.98
N SER A 76 0.07 -9.89 4.32
CA SER A 76 0.55 -10.23 5.65
C SER A 76 -0.06 -9.33 6.74
N PHE A 77 -0.26 -8.04 6.44
CA PHE A 77 -0.94 -7.13 7.37
C PHE A 77 -2.45 -7.34 7.39
N ILE A 78 -3.10 -7.57 6.24
CA ILE A 78 -4.55 -7.79 6.19
C ILE A 78 -4.94 -9.05 6.95
N MET A 79 -4.17 -10.13 6.80
CA MET A 79 -4.43 -11.41 7.46
C MET A 79 -4.24 -11.35 8.98
N SER A 80 -3.58 -10.31 9.52
CA SER A 80 -3.47 -10.12 10.97
C SER A 80 -4.62 -9.30 11.57
N LEU A 81 -5.51 -8.74 10.74
CA LEU A 81 -6.67 -7.98 11.19
C LEU A 81 -7.84 -8.92 11.54
N PRO A 82 -8.69 -8.54 12.51
CA PRO A 82 -9.91 -9.28 12.77
C PRO A 82 -10.83 -9.28 11.54
N PRO A 83 -11.69 -10.31 11.39
CA PRO A 83 -12.73 -10.33 10.37
C PRO A 83 -13.62 -9.07 10.43
N LYS A 84 -14.16 -8.67 9.28
CA LYS A 84 -15.01 -7.50 9.12
C LYS A 84 -16.47 -7.86 8.91
#